data_AF-A0A8X7N0P1-F1
#
_entry.id   AF-A0A8X7N0P1-F1
#
_cell.length_a   1.000
_cell.length_b   1.000
_cell.length_c   1.000
_cell.angle_alpha   90.00
_cell.angle_beta   90.00
_cell.angle_gamma   90.00
#
_symmetry.space_group_name_H-M   'P 1'
#
loop_
_entity.id
_entity.type
_entity.pdbx_description
1 polymer ?
#
loop_
_entity_poly.entity_id
_entity_poly.type
_entity_poly.pdbx_seq_one_letter_code
_entity_poly.pdbx_strand_id
1 'polypeptide(L)'
;MLELDAVGADEEATRTRRDIANTESNRIESKGGARATAFLGQKMGSAPSKSAVKITAQDRAILDLKLQRDKIRQYRKKLQAVADRDHELARDALARGERQKALTALRRRKYQESLLAKTESQLSTLEELVSNIEFSQIQQSVMLGLQQGNEVLRSIHKELSVEKVEQLMDETAEAQAYQKEVEELLASRMSAEEEDAVQEEMRLLEQEAGIVNPASAQKDAPNAAGPVQLPDAPTQEPVVDRVDAAAAEADRERERRAKELAQAAEEPMLA
;
A
#
# COMPACT_ATOMS: atom_id res chain seq x y z
N MET A 1 -22.10 37.62 -55.62
CA MET A 1 -20.94 38.07 -54.82
C MET A 1 -21.49 38.93 -53.69
N LEU A 2 -21.46 38.43 -52.45
CA LEU A 2 -21.50 39.17 -51.17
C LEU A 2 -21.81 38.15 -50.06
N GLU A 3 -20.85 37.26 -49.80
CA GLU A 3 -20.72 36.53 -48.54
C GLU A 3 -19.22 36.52 -48.23
N LEU A 4 -18.84 37.16 -47.12
CA LEU A 4 -17.57 37.14 -46.38
C LEU A 4 -17.43 38.52 -45.75
N ASP A 5 -17.80 38.66 -44.47
CA ASP A 5 -17.31 39.72 -43.53
C ASP A 5 -17.99 39.64 -42.14
N ALA A 6 -18.27 38.43 -41.62
CA ALA A 6 -18.90 38.29 -40.29
C ALA A 6 -18.09 37.45 -39.28
N VAL A 7 -16.91 36.92 -39.66
CA VAL A 7 -16.09 36.04 -38.80
C VAL A 7 -14.92 36.80 -38.13
N GLY A 8 -14.59 38.02 -38.57
CA GLY A 8 -13.44 38.78 -38.07
C GLY A 8 -13.65 39.57 -36.77
N ALA A 9 -14.89 39.87 -36.38
CA ALA A 9 -15.17 40.79 -35.26
C ALA A 9 -15.10 40.14 -33.86
N ASP A 10 -15.32 38.82 -33.76
CA ASP A 10 -15.33 38.10 -32.47
C ASP A 10 -13.93 37.67 -31.99
N GLU A 11 -12.94 37.59 -32.90
CA GLU A 11 -11.55 37.28 -32.54
C GLU A 11 -10.80 38.48 -31.92
N GLU A 12 -11.10 39.72 -32.33
CA GLU A 12 -10.45 40.91 -31.76
C GLU A 12 -10.96 41.23 -30.34
N ALA A 13 -12.24 40.96 -30.06
CA ALA A 13 -12.84 41.16 -28.74
C ALA A 13 -12.33 40.16 -27.68
N THR A 14 -11.88 38.98 -28.11
CA THR A 14 -11.33 37.94 -27.22
C THR A 14 -9.83 38.08 -26.98
N ARG A 15 -9.07 38.64 -27.92
CA ARG A 15 -7.65 39.00 -27.72
C ARG A 15 -7.49 40.16 -26.75
N THR A 16 -8.25 41.24 -26.95
CA THR A 16 -8.22 42.42 -26.07
C THR A 16 -8.62 42.12 -24.63
N ARG A 17 -9.55 41.18 -24.38
CA ARG A 17 -9.89 40.74 -23.01
C ARG A 17 -8.78 39.93 -22.31
N ARG A 18 -7.96 39.17 -23.04
CA ARG A 18 -6.78 38.48 -22.48
C ARG A 18 -5.66 39.46 -22.15
N ASP A 19 -5.47 40.48 -22.98
CA ASP A 19 -4.38 41.45 -22.79
C ASP A 19 -4.62 42.37 -21.57
N ILE A 20 -5.88 42.76 -21.33
CA ILE A 20 -6.24 43.56 -20.14
C ILE A 20 -6.01 42.77 -18.84
N ALA A 21 -6.34 41.47 -18.81
CA ALA A 21 -6.14 40.62 -17.63
C ALA A 21 -4.64 40.39 -17.30
N ASN A 22 -3.77 40.38 -18.31
CA ASN A 22 -2.33 40.21 -18.10
C ASN A 22 -1.63 41.50 -17.66
N THR A 23 -2.15 42.68 -18.04
CA THR A 23 -1.61 43.96 -17.57
C THR A 23 -1.94 44.29 -16.11
N GLU A 24 -3.03 43.77 -15.55
CA GLU A 24 -3.37 43.99 -14.13
C GLU A 24 -2.55 43.11 -13.19
N SER A 25 -2.18 41.89 -13.60
CA SER A 25 -1.31 41.01 -12.79
C SER A 25 0.12 41.55 -12.62
N ASN A 26 0.68 42.22 -13.64
CA ASN A 26 2.05 42.77 -13.57
C ASN A 26 2.16 44.10 -12.80
N ARG A 27 1.04 44.71 -12.38
CA ARG A 27 1.06 46.00 -11.68
C ARG A 27 1.21 45.87 -10.16
N ILE A 28 1.02 44.67 -9.61
CA ILE A 28 0.98 44.43 -8.16
C ILE A 28 2.38 44.12 -7.58
N GLU A 29 3.38 43.78 -8.39
CA GLU A 29 4.72 43.41 -7.89
C GLU A 29 5.76 44.56 -7.80
N SER A 30 5.39 45.81 -8.15
CA SER A 30 6.37 46.92 -8.28
C SER A 30 6.42 47.95 -7.14
N LYS A 31 5.75 47.75 -6.00
CA LYS A 31 5.80 48.71 -4.87
C LYS A 31 6.20 48.08 -3.55
N GLY A 32 7.51 47.84 -3.42
CA GLY A 32 8.15 47.42 -2.17
C GLY A 32 9.61 47.86 -2.10
N GLY A 33 9.88 49.16 -2.29
CA GLY A 33 11.22 49.72 -2.25
C GLY A 33 11.34 50.91 -1.29
N ALA A 34 12.30 50.78 -0.36
CA ALA A 34 12.93 51.78 0.50
C ALA A 34 12.22 52.20 1.81
N ARG A 35 12.75 51.70 2.93
CA ARG A 35 13.23 52.55 4.04
C ARG A 35 14.20 51.78 4.95
N ALA A 36 15.41 52.33 5.08
CA ALA A 36 16.49 51.85 5.90
C ALA A 36 16.34 52.31 7.35
N THR A 37 16.67 51.44 8.30
CA THR A 37 17.23 51.79 9.63
C THR A 37 18.02 50.59 10.14
N ALA A 38 19.33 50.79 10.29
CA ALA A 38 20.21 49.89 11.02
C ALA A 38 19.96 50.08 12.52
N PHE A 39 19.72 48.99 13.25
CA PHE A 39 19.73 48.97 14.70
C PHE A 39 20.44 47.71 15.24
N LEU A 40 21.58 47.99 15.86
CA LEU A 40 22.30 47.34 16.94
C LEU A 40 21.81 45.95 17.41
N GLY A 41 22.73 44.99 17.44
CA GLY A 41 22.44 43.57 17.59
C GLY A 41 22.00 43.08 18.97
N GLN A 42 21.46 41.85 18.97
CA GLN A 42 21.60 40.91 20.06
C GLN A 42 21.47 39.48 19.54
N LYS A 43 22.53 38.73 19.77
CA LYS A 43 22.70 37.29 19.54
C LYS A 43 22.18 36.57 20.78
N MET A 44 21.07 35.83 20.67
CA MET A 44 20.72 34.60 21.43
C MET A 44 19.21 34.37 21.37
N GLY A 45 18.83 33.19 20.90
CA GLY A 45 17.44 32.77 20.82
C GLY A 45 17.34 31.55 19.93
N SER A 46 17.85 30.41 20.41
CA SER A 46 17.60 29.10 19.83
C SER A 46 16.09 28.89 19.75
N ALA A 47 15.53 29.00 18.54
CA ALA A 47 14.16 28.61 18.29
C ALA A 47 14.06 27.08 18.48
N PRO A 48 13.00 26.58 19.13
CA PRO A 48 12.81 25.15 19.28
C PRO A 48 12.71 24.54 17.89
N SER A 49 13.63 23.63 17.57
CA SER A 49 13.52 22.77 16.40
C SER A 49 12.28 21.92 16.58
N LYS A 50 11.11 22.44 16.20
CA LYS A 50 10.00 21.59 15.79
C LYS A 50 10.59 20.75 14.68
N SER A 51 10.83 19.48 14.96
CA SER A 51 11.13 18.48 13.95
C SER A 51 10.03 18.60 12.91
N ALA A 52 10.29 19.36 11.86
CA ALA A 52 9.35 19.59 10.80
C ALA A 52 9.15 18.20 10.19
N VAL A 53 8.00 17.59 10.47
CA VAL A 53 7.55 16.37 9.81
C VAL A 53 7.77 16.62 8.33
N LYS A 54 8.65 15.84 7.72
CA LYS A 54 9.02 16.02 6.32
C LYS A 54 7.79 15.64 5.51
N ILE A 55 6.97 16.64 5.20
CA ILE A 55 5.77 16.47 4.39
C ILE A 55 6.23 15.89 3.07
N THR A 56 5.86 14.63 2.82
CA THR A 56 6.23 13.95 1.59
C THR A 56 5.41 14.49 0.43
N ALA A 57 5.86 14.29 -0.81
CA ALA A 57 5.06 14.64 -1.99
C ALA A 57 3.72 13.89 -2.00
N GLN A 58 3.69 12.68 -1.42
CA GLN A 58 2.50 11.85 -1.27
C GLN A 58 1.49 12.49 -0.31
N ASP A 59 1.94 13.00 0.83
CA ASP A 59 1.07 13.68 1.80
C ASP A 59 0.41 14.93 1.21
N ARG A 60 1.15 15.67 0.36
CA ARG A 60 0.60 16.83 -0.36
C ARG A 60 -0.48 16.41 -1.36
N ALA A 61 -0.23 15.37 -2.14
CA ALA A 61 -1.21 14.84 -3.10
C ALA A 61 -2.49 14.35 -2.39
N ILE A 62 -2.36 13.66 -1.26
CA ILE A 62 -3.50 13.20 -0.46
C ILE A 62 -4.29 14.39 0.10
N LEU A 63 -3.58 15.41 0.60
CA LEU A 63 -4.22 16.64 1.07
C LEU A 63 -5.01 17.31 -0.06
N ASP A 64 -4.43 17.44 -1.25
CA ASP A 64 -5.08 18.05 -2.40
C ASP A 64 -6.35 17.30 -2.82
N LEU A 65 -6.31 15.96 -2.84
CA LEU A 65 -7.49 15.13 -3.11
C LEU A 65 -8.58 15.30 -2.04
N LYS A 66 -8.19 15.33 -0.75
CA LYS A 66 -9.13 15.55 0.36
C LYS A 66 -9.76 16.95 0.29
N LEU A 67 -8.98 17.97 -0.06
CA LEU A 67 -9.48 19.33 -0.29
C LEU A 67 -10.46 19.39 -1.48
N GLN A 68 -10.17 18.69 -2.57
CA GLN A 68 -11.08 18.60 -3.73
C GLN A 68 -12.38 17.91 -3.36
N ARG A 69 -12.33 16.79 -2.64
CA ARG A 69 -13.52 16.09 -2.11
C ARG A 69 -14.36 17.03 -1.27
N ASP A 70 -13.76 17.79 -0.37
CA ASP A 70 -14.48 18.70 0.52
C ASP A 70 -15.10 19.88 -0.27
N LYS A 71 -14.41 20.41 -1.28
CA LYS A 71 -14.97 21.42 -2.21
C LYS A 71 -16.18 20.86 -2.98
N ILE A 72 -16.10 19.63 -3.47
CA ILE A 72 -17.19 18.96 -4.19
C ILE A 72 -18.37 18.69 -3.26
N ARG A 73 -18.14 18.29 -2.01
CA ARG A 73 -19.19 18.16 -0.97
C ARG A 73 -19.91 19.49 -0.72
N GLN A 74 -19.17 20.58 -0.62
CA GLN A 74 -19.75 21.93 -0.48
C GLN A 74 -20.55 22.32 -1.72
N TYR A 75 -20.04 22.02 -2.92
CA TYR A 75 -20.73 22.31 -4.18
C TYR A 75 -22.02 21.50 -4.31
N ARG A 76 -22.02 20.21 -3.97
CA ARG A 76 -23.22 19.36 -3.89
C ARG A 76 -24.27 19.97 -2.98
N LYS A 77 -23.89 20.40 -1.76
CA LYS A 77 -24.82 21.03 -0.81
C LYS A 77 -25.44 22.32 -1.37
N LYS A 78 -24.64 23.13 -2.06
CA LYS A 78 -25.13 24.35 -2.73
C LYS A 78 -26.10 24.01 -3.87
N LEU A 79 -25.77 23.02 -4.71
CA LEU A 79 -26.63 22.55 -5.80
C LEU A 79 -27.97 22.02 -5.28
N GLN A 80 -27.97 21.24 -4.21
CA GLN A 80 -29.18 20.74 -3.55
C GLN A 80 -30.09 21.90 -3.12
N ALA A 81 -29.52 22.88 -2.41
CA ALA A 81 -30.26 24.06 -1.98
C ALA A 81 -30.77 24.94 -3.14
N VAL A 82 -30.16 24.86 -4.32
CA VAL A 82 -30.71 25.53 -5.52
C VAL A 82 -31.86 24.71 -6.10
N ALA A 83 -31.73 23.38 -6.14
CA ALA A 83 -32.77 22.48 -6.67
C ALA A 83 -34.06 22.53 -5.82
N ASP A 84 -33.91 22.60 -4.49
CA ASP A 84 -35.02 22.76 -3.56
C ASP A 84 -35.75 24.10 -3.77
N ARG A 85 -34.99 25.19 -3.93
CA ARG A 85 -35.55 26.51 -4.27
C ARG A 85 -36.25 26.52 -5.62
N ASP A 86 -35.70 25.84 -6.63
CA ASP A 86 -36.34 25.73 -7.94
C ASP A 86 -37.66 24.95 -7.88
N HIS A 87 -37.74 23.97 -6.98
CA HIS A 87 -38.97 23.23 -6.71
C HIS A 87 -40.02 24.09 -6.00
N GLU A 88 -39.63 24.88 -5.00
CA GLU A 88 -40.52 25.86 -4.34
C GLU A 88 -41.04 26.90 -5.34
N LEU A 89 -40.16 27.49 -6.15
CA LEU A 89 -40.53 28.44 -7.19
C LEU A 89 -41.50 27.83 -8.21
N ALA A 90 -41.32 26.55 -8.56
CA ALA A 90 -42.25 25.84 -9.43
C ALA A 90 -43.62 25.66 -8.77
N ARG A 91 -43.68 25.32 -7.46
CA ARG A 91 -44.93 25.22 -6.69
C ARG A 91 -45.65 26.57 -6.62
N ASP A 92 -44.93 27.65 -6.33
CA ASP A 92 -45.50 28.99 -6.24
C ASP A 92 -46.01 29.51 -7.60
N ALA A 93 -45.32 29.18 -8.70
CA ALA A 93 -45.75 29.52 -10.04
C ALA A 93 -47.03 28.75 -10.44
N LEU A 94 -47.16 27.48 -10.02
CA LEU A 94 -48.38 26.70 -10.23
C LEU A 94 -49.56 27.25 -9.42
N ALA A 95 -49.33 27.64 -8.16
CA ALA A 95 -50.36 28.26 -7.32
C ALA A 95 -50.90 29.58 -7.91
N ARG A 96 -50.04 30.34 -8.60
CA ARG A 96 -50.41 31.58 -9.31
C ARG A 96 -50.99 31.35 -10.72
N GLY A 97 -51.11 30.10 -11.18
CA GLY A 97 -51.61 29.76 -12.53
C GLY A 97 -50.61 30.03 -13.67
N GLU A 98 -49.37 30.41 -13.37
CA GLU A 98 -48.35 30.77 -14.37
C GLU A 98 -47.62 29.52 -14.91
N ARG A 99 -48.31 28.74 -15.73
CA ARG A 99 -47.83 27.43 -16.23
C ARG A 99 -46.49 27.49 -16.98
N GLN A 100 -46.23 28.55 -17.76
CA GLN A 100 -44.98 28.70 -18.51
C GLN A 100 -43.76 28.90 -17.59
N LYS A 101 -43.90 29.70 -16.53
CA LYS A 101 -42.84 29.92 -15.54
C LYS A 101 -42.57 28.67 -14.71
N ALA A 102 -43.62 27.93 -14.34
CA ALA A 102 -43.49 26.64 -13.67
C ALA A 102 -42.72 25.62 -14.51
N LEU A 103 -43.00 25.52 -15.82
CA LEU A 103 -42.27 24.64 -16.73
C LEU A 103 -40.78 24.99 -16.82
N THR A 104 -40.44 26.27 -16.90
CA THR A 104 -39.04 26.71 -16.94
C THR A 104 -38.31 26.41 -15.63
N ALA A 105 -38.96 26.61 -14.48
CA ALA A 105 -38.41 26.26 -13.17
C ALA A 105 -38.15 24.74 -13.05
N LEU A 106 -39.09 23.90 -13.51
CA LEU A 106 -38.92 22.45 -13.53
C LEU A 106 -37.79 21.98 -14.47
N ARG A 107 -37.61 22.64 -15.63
CA ARG A 107 -36.47 22.37 -16.51
C ARG A 107 -35.14 22.70 -15.84
N ARG A 108 -35.06 23.84 -15.14
CA ARG A 108 -33.87 24.25 -14.38
C ARG A 108 -33.55 23.27 -13.26
N ARG A 109 -34.58 22.82 -12.52
CA ARG A 109 -34.45 21.78 -11.50
C ARG A 109 -33.91 20.47 -12.10
N LYS A 110 -34.47 19.97 -13.20
CA LYS A 110 -34.01 18.73 -13.84
C LYS A 110 -32.55 18.82 -14.29
N TYR A 111 -32.13 19.99 -14.78
CA TYR A 111 -30.72 20.23 -15.11
C TYR A 111 -29.82 20.15 -13.86
N GLN A 112 -30.23 20.76 -12.75
CA GLN A 112 -29.48 20.69 -11.49
C GLN A 112 -29.43 19.28 -10.92
N GLU A 113 -30.51 18.50 -11.00
CA GLU A 113 -30.52 17.08 -10.64
C GLU A 113 -29.53 16.27 -11.48
N SER A 114 -29.45 16.54 -12.79
CA SER A 114 -28.44 15.89 -13.65
C SER A 114 -27.00 16.28 -13.27
N LEU A 115 -26.78 17.53 -12.85
CA LEU A 115 -25.49 17.98 -12.34
C LEU A 115 -25.16 17.38 -10.97
N LEU A 116 -26.15 17.23 -10.10
CA LEU A 116 -26.01 16.56 -8.81
C LEU A 116 -25.57 15.11 -9.01
N ALA A 117 -26.23 14.35 -9.88
CA ALA A 117 -25.85 12.97 -10.18
C ALA A 117 -24.39 12.86 -10.67
N LYS A 118 -23.96 13.77 -11.57
CA LYS A 118 -22.55 13.84 -12.02
C LYS A 118 -21.59 14.19 -10.89
N THR A 119 -21.98 15.09 -10.00
CA THR A 119 -21.17 15.52 -8.86
C THR A 119 -21.04 14.38 -7.84
N GLU A 120 -22.10 13.60 -7.63
CA GLU A 120 -22.09 12.42 -6.77
C GLU A 120 -21.21 11.31 -7.34
N SER A 121 -21.26 11.05 -8.65
CA SER A 121 -20.34 10.09 -9.28
C SER A 121 -18.88 10.54 -9.21
N GLN A 122 -18.61 11.85 -9.30
CA GLN A 122 -17.26 12.39 -9.10
C GLN A 122 -16.80 12.30 -7.65
N LEU A 123 -17.73 12.44 -6.70
CA LEU A 123 -17.44 12.32 -5.29
C LEU A 123 -17.15 10.87 -4.90
N SER A 124 -17.90 9.91 -5.43
CA SER A 124 -17.64 8.49 -5.18
C SER A 124 -16.29 8.05 -5.74
N THR A 125 -15.94 8.48 -6.96
CA THR A 125 -14.62 8.16 -7.53
C THR A 125 -13.48 8.79 -6.73
N LEU A 126 -13.63 10.01 -6.21
CA LEU A 126 -12.62 10.61 -5.33
C LEU A 126 -12.50 9.88 -3.99
N GLU A 127 -13.61 9.42 -3.42
CA GLU A 127 -13.59 8.66 -2.17
C GLU A 127 -12.91 7.29 -2.35
N GLU A 128 -13.18 6.62 -3.46
CA GLU A 128 -12.50 5.39 -3.85
C GLU A 128 -10.99 5.60 -4.04
N LEU A 129 -10.60 6.65 -4.78
CA LEU A 129 -9.18 6.98 -4.99
C LEU A 129 -8.45 7.26 -3.67
N VAL A 130 -9.08 7.99 -2.74
CA VAL A 130 -8.49 8.25 -1.41
C VAL A 130 -8.34 6.95 -0.62
N SER A 131 -9.37 6.09 -0.61
CA SER A 131 -9.31 4.79 0.06
C SER A 131 -8.21 3.90 -0.53
N ASN A 132 -8.06 3.87 -1.85
CA ASN A 132 -7.04 3.09 -2.53
C ASN A 132 -5.62 3.58 -2.17
N ILE A 133 -5.41 4.90 -2.11
CA ILE A 133 -4.12 5.47 -1.71
C ILE A 133 -3.81 5.12 -0.24
N GLU A 134 -4.79 5.24 0.66
CA GLU A 134 -4.62 4.88 2.08
C GLU A 134 -4.27 3.38 2.22
N PHE A 135 -4.90 2.51 1.43
CA PHE A 135 -4.55 1.10 1.38
C PHE A 135 -3.13 0.87 0.84
N SER A 136 -2.74 1.53 -0.24
CA SER A 136 -1.37 1.44 -0.77
C SER A 136 -0.31 1.93 0.21
N GLN A 137 -0.61 2.93 1.05
CA GLN A 137 0.29 3.35 2.12
C GLN A 137 0.49 2.25 3.17
N ILE A 138 -0.59 1.56 3.54
CA ILE A 138 -0.50 0.39 4.44
C ILE A 138 0.31 -0.72 3.77
N GLN A 139 0.06 -1.02 2.51
CA GLN A 139 0.82 -2.03 1.75
C GLN A 139 2.32 -1.70 1.70
N GLN A 140 2.67 -0.43 1.48
CA GLN A 140 4.07 0.01 1.52
C GLN A 140 4.69 -0.21 2.90
N SER A 141 3.97 0.14 3.98
CA SER A 141 4.45 -0.10 5.34
C SER A 141 4.65 -1.58 5.64
N VAL A 142 3.74 -2.45 5.19
CA VAL A 142 3.86 -3.90 5.34
C VAL A 142 5.07 -4.42 4.57
N MET A 143 5.28 -3.95 3.34
CA MET A 143 6.42 -4.33 2.52
C MET A 143 7.76 -3.94 3.17
N LEU A 144 7.85 -2.73 3.72
CA LEU A 144 9.03 -2.29 4.49
C LEU A 144 9.25 -3.14 5.74
N GLY A 145 8.18 -3.50 6.46
CA GLY A 145 8.25 -4.40 7.61
C GLY A 145 8.75 -5.80 7.24
N LEU A 146 8.29 -6.35 6.11
CA LEU A 146 8.77 -7.64 5.59
C LEU A 146 10.25 -7.58 5.16
N GLN A 147 10.68 -6.47 4.56
CA GLN A 147 12.09 -6.26 4.20
C GLN A 147 12.99 -6.24 5.45
N GLN A 148 12.62 -5.46 6.46
CA GLN A 148 13.34 -5.42 7.74
C GLN A 148 13.34 -6.79 8.43
N GLY A 149 12.20 -7.49 8.44
CA GLY A 149 12.11 -8.84 8.96
C GLY A 149 13.05 -9.80 8.22
N ASN A 150 13.12 -9.72 6.88
CA ASN A 150 14.03 -10.54 6.08
C ASN A 150 15.51 -10.22 6.36
N GLU A 151 15.85 -8.94 6.52
CA GLU A 151 17.21 -8.52 6.90
C GLU A 151 17.62 -9.09 8.26
N VAL A 152 16.73 -9.02 9.26
CA VAL A 152 16.96 -9.61 10.59
C VAL A 152 17.07 -11.14 10.51
N LEU A 153 16.23 -11.80 9.71
CA LEU A 153 16.35 -13.24 9.49
C LEU A 153 17.67 -13.61 8.83
N ARG A 154 18.16 -12.80 7.87
CA ARG A 154 19.48 -13.00 7.26
C ARG A 154 20.61 -12.80 8.26
N SER A 155 20.53 -11.81 9.15
CA SER A 155 21.55 -11.63 10.19
C SER A 155 21.56 -12.80 11.16
N ILE A 156 20.39 -13.27 11.61
CA ILE A 156 20.27 -14.46 12.45
C ILE A 156 20.83 -15.69 11.74
N HIS A 157 20.50 -15.90 10.47
CA HIS A 157 21.01 -17.03 9.70
C HIS A 157 22.53 -16.96 9.47
N LYS A 158 23.09 -15.75 9.38
CA LYS A 158 24.53 -15.54 9.29
C LYS A 158 25.24 -15.80 10.62
N GLU A 159 24.62 -15.45 11.75
CA GLU A 159 25.13 -15.74 13.10
C GLU A 159 25.00 -17.22 13.46
N LEU A 160 23.93 -17.88 13.00
CA LEU A 160 23.77 -19.34 12.97
C LEU A 160 24.59 -19.95 11.83
N SER A 161 25.90 -19.68 11.82
CA SER A 161 26.78 -20.16 10.75
C SER A 161 26.66 -21.67 10.59
N VAL A 162 26.70 -22.13 9.33
CA VAL A 162 26.84 -23.55 8.99
C VAL A 162 28.01 -24.15 9.76
N GLU A 163 29.11 -23.40 9.89
CA GLU A 163 30.29 -23.79 10.68
C GLU A 163 29.96 -24.11 12.15
N LYS A 164 29.06 -23.36 12.81
CA LYS A 164 28.69 -23.63 14.20
C LYS A 164 27.74 -24.82 14.33
N VAL A 165 26.93 -25.07 13.30
CA VAL A 165 26.11 -26.28 13.22
C VAL A 165 26.98 -27.50 12.94
N GLU A 166 27.94 -27.41 12.03
CA GLU A 166 28.93 -28.46 11.73
C GLU A 166 29.79 -28.76 12.96
N GLN A 167 30.32 -27.75 13.65
CA GLN A 167 31.07 -27.94 14.88
C GLN A 167 30.24 -28.63 15.97
N LEU A 168 28.97 -28.26 16.15
CA LEU A 168 28.08 -28.95 17.08
C LEU A 168 27.84 -30.40 16.66
N MET A 169 27.69 -30.68 15.36
CA MET A 169 27.53 -32.05 14.87
C MET A 169 28.80 -32.88 15.12
N ASP A 170 29.98 -32.32 14.86
CA ASP A 170 31.27 -32.98 15.11
C ASP A 170 31.48 -33.23 16.62
N GLU A 171 31.22 -32.23 17.47
CA GLU A 171 31.30 -32.37 18.94
C GLU A 171 30.32 -33.46 19.45
N THR A 172 29.12 -33.56 18.87
CA THR A 172 28.17 -34.63 19.23
C THR A 172 28.60 -36.00 18.71
N ALA A 173 29.22 -36.07 17.53
CA ALA A 173 29.73 -37.32 16.97
C ALA A 173 30.91 -37.84 17.80
N GLU A 174 31.83 -36.95 18.21
CA GLU A 174 32.93 -37.26 19.13
C GLU A 174 32.41 -37.70 20.50
N ALA A 175 31.42 -37.00 21.06
CA ALA A 175 30.80 -37.39 22.34
C ALA A 175 30.12 -38.76 22.26
N GLN A 176 29.45 -39.07 21.15
CA GLN A 176 28.88 -40.40 20.90
C GLN A 176 29.95 -41.48 20.73
N ALA A 177 31.05 -41.17 20.03
CA ALA A 177 32.17 -42.09 19.89
C ALA A 177 32.82 -42.38 21.26
N TYR A 178 33.01 -41.36 22.09
CA TYR A 178 33.50 -41.51 23.45
C TYR A 178 32.54 -42.33 24.32
N GLN A 179 31.22 -42.10 24.22
CA GLN A 179 30.23 -42.94 24.90
C GLN A 179 30.34 -44.40 24.49
N LYS A 180 30.47 -44.69 23.18
CA LYS A 180 30.67 -46.05 22.69
C LYS A 180 31.98 -46.68 23.16
N GLU A 181 33.06 -45.91 23.22
CA GLU A 181 34.33 -46.39 23.78
C GLU A 181 34.20 -46.71 25.27
N VAL A 182 33.48 -45.86 26.03
CA VAL A 182 33.17 -46.12 27.44
C VAL A 182 32.28 -47.37 27.58
N GLU A 183 31.26 -47.52 26.74
CA GLU A 183 30.41 -48.71 26.68
C GLU A 183 31.24 -49.98 26.39
N GLU A 184 32.16 -49.94 25.42
CA GLU A 184 33.04 -51.07 25.08
C GLU A 184 34.06 -51.38 26.18
N LEU A 185 34.60 -50.36 26.86
CA LEU A 185 35.48 -50.53 28.01
C LEU A 185 34.75 -51.08 29.24
N LEU A 186 33.47 -50.75 29.42
CA LEU A 186 32.63 -51.32 30.46
C LEU A 186 32.27 -52.78 30.12
N ALA A 187 31.80 -53.04 28.91
CA ALA A 187 31.47 -54.39 28.44
C ALA A 187 32.68 -55.35 28.47
N SER A 188 33.87 -54.87 28.08
CA SER A 188 35.09 -55.69 28.12
C SER A 188 35.61 -56.00 29.53
N ARG A 189 35.19 -55.23 30.55
CA ARG A 189 35.55 -55.45 31.96
C ARG A 189 34.49 -56.21 32.74
N MET A 190 33.26 -56.28 32.24
CA MET A 190 32.17 -57.03 32.85
C MET A 190 32.20 -58.49 32.38
N SER A 191 31.88 -59.41 33.29
CA SER A 191 31.65 -60.81 32.92
C SER A 191 30.22 -60.99 32.40
N ALA A 192 29.99 -62.01 31.55
CA ALA A 192 28.66 -62.29 31.01
C ALA A 192 27.58 -62.50 32.09
N GLU A 193 27.95 -63.03 33.26
CA GLU A 193 27.04 -63.20 34.39
C GLU A 193 26.66 -61.86 35.06
N GLU A 194 27.58 -60.90 35.08
CA GLU A 194 27.32 -59.54 35.60
C GLU A 194 26.48 -58.72 34.62
N GLU A 195 26.69 -58.88 33.30
CA GLU A 195 25.85 -58.27 32.28
C GLU A 195 24.40 -58.79 32.33
N ASP A 196 24.21 -60.10 32.52
CA ASP A 196 22.88 -60.72 32.68
C ASP A 196 22.16 -60.21 33.95
N ALA A 197 22.88 -60.04 35.07
CA ALA A 197 22.33 -59.48 36.30
C ALA A 197 21.91 -58.01 36.15
N VAL A 198 22.70 -57.20 35.43
CA VAL A 198 22.35 -55.80 35.12
C VAL A 198 21.14 -55.73 34.18
N GLN A 199 21.03 -56.63 33.20
CA GLN A 199 19.85 -56.72 32.35
C GLN A 199 18.59 -57.12 33.13
N GLU A 200 18.71 -58.01 34.12
CA GLU A 200 17.59 -58.37 35.00
C GLU A 200 17.15 -57.18 35.87
N GLU A 201 18.10 -56.44 36.46
CA GLU A 201 17.81 -55.22 37.23
C GLU A 201 17.17 -54.14 36.34
N MET A 202 17.68 -53.94 35.12
CA MET A 202 17.09 -53.05 34.13
C MET A 202 15.65 -53.45 33.81
N ARG A 203 15.37 -54.75 33.63
CA ARG A 203 14.02 -55.25 33.38
C ARG A 203 13.07 -55.04 34.57
N LEU A 204 13.59 -55.05 35.79
CA LEU A 204 12.81 -54.73 37.00
C LEU A 204 12.51 -53.22 37.08
N LEU A 205 13.50 -52.37 36.80
CA LEU A 205 13.34 -50.92 36.71
C LEU A 205 12.37 -50.50 35.60
N GLU A 206 12.42 -51.16 34.45
CA GLU A 206 11.47 -50.95 33.34
C GLU A 206 10.03 -51.35 33.71
N GLN A 207 9.86 -52.37 34.55
CA GLN A 207 8.55 -52.76 35.10
C GLN A 207 8.06 -51.76 36.15
N GLU A 208 8.96 -51.27 37.02
CA GLU A 208 8.66 -50.23 38.01
C GLU A 208 8.31 -48.88 37.35
N ALA A 209 9.02 -48.53 36.26
CA ALA A 209 8.76 -47.35 35.43
C ALA A 209 7.58 -47.54 34.45
N GLY A 210 7.01 -48.74 34.33
CA GLY A 210 5.83 -49.03 33.50
C GLY A 210 6.08 -49.08 31.98
N ILE A 211 7.33 -49.21 31.54
CA ILE A 211 7.75 -49.21 30.13
C ILE A 211 7.50 -50.58 29.47
N VAL A 212 7.59 -51.69 30.23
CA VAL A 212 7.42 -53.07 29.72
C VAL A 212 6.10 -53.71 30.21
N ASN A 213 5.05 -52.91 30.34
CA ASN A 213 3.69 -53.46 30.43
C ASN A 213 3.09 -53.48 29.02
N PRO A 214 2.79 -54.65 28.41
CA PRO A 214 2.08 -54.69 27.13
C PRO A 214 0.64 -54.13 27.21
N ALA A 215 0.19 -53.71 28.40
CA ALA A 215 -1.06 -52.99 28.63
C ALA A 215 -0.91 -51.45 28.68
N SER A 216 0.30 -50.89 28.76
CA SER A 216 0.55 -49.43 28.73
C SER A 216 1.02 -48.92 27.37
N ALA A 217 1.31 -49.80 26.40
CA ALA A 217 1.65 -49.41 25.02
C ALA A 217 0.52 -48.70 24.24
N GLN A 218 -0.62 -48.37 24.87
CA GLN A 218 -1.74 -47.71 24.20
C GLN A 218 -2.34 -46.51 24.96
N LYS A 219 -1.80 -46.10 26.10
CA LYS A 219 -2.24 -44.88 26.79
C LYS A 219 -1.03 -44.17 27.39
N ASP A 220 -0.78 -42.97 26.87
CA ASP A 220 0.09 -41.94 27.46
C ASP A 220 1.60 -42.01 27.17
N ALA A 221 1.97 -42.30 25.92
CA ALA A 221 3.09 -41.57 25.33
C ALA A 221 2.55 -40.20 24.85
N PRO A 222 3.06 -39.05 25.34
CA PRO A 222 2.92 -37.82 24.58
C PRO A 222 3.72 -38.05 23.30
N ASN A 223 2.99 -38.41 22.25
CA ASN A 223 3.49 -38.59 20.91
C ASN A 223 4.06 -37.25 20.42
N ALA A 224 5.29 -36.94 20.78
CA ALA A 224 6.09 -35.85 20.22
C ALA A 224 6.78 -36.31 18.92
N ALA A 225 6.07 -37.08 18.11
CA ALA A 225 6.38 -37.37 16.71
C ALA A 225 5.15 -37.13 15.82
N GLY A 226 4.23 -36.26 16.24
CA GLY A 226 3.40 -35.53 15.29
C GLY A 226 4.25 -34.40 14.68
N PRO A 227 4.13 -34.09 13.38
CA PRO A 227 4.75 -32.89 12.85
C PRO A 227 4.28 -31.71 13.69
N VAL A 228 5.21 -31.00 14.33
CA VAL A 228 4.94 -29.72 14.97
C VAL A 228 4.31 -28.86 13.88
N GLN A 229 3.01 -28.59 13.99
CA GLN A 229 2.34 -27.64 13.12
C GLN A 229 2.81 -26.25 13.55
N LEU A 230 3.95 -25.85 12.98
CA LEU A 230 4.29 -24.44 12.84
C LEU A 230 3.10 -23.76 12.16
N PRO A 231 2.72 -22.54 12.57
CA PRO A 231 1.74 -21.76 11.83
C PRO A 231 2.18 -21.72 10.37
N ASP A 232 1.31 -22.16 9.46
CA ASP A 232 1.60 -22.12 8.03
C ASP A 232 2.03 -20.70 7.66
N ALA A 233 3.21 -20.58 7.04
CA ALA A 233 3.54 -19.37 6.31
C ALA A 233 2.40 -19.12 5.32
N PRO A 234 1.91 -17.88 5.16
CA PRO A 234 0.77 -17.61 4.29
C PRO A 234 1.06 -18.11 2.86
N THR A 235 0.46 -19.26 2.51
CA THR A 235 0.56 -19.93 1.20
C THR A 235 -0.37 -19.28 0.16
N GLN A 236 -1.05 -18.18 0.51
CA GLN A 236 -1.74 -17.40 -0.50
C GLN A 236 -0.69 -16.72 -1.37
N GLU A 237 -0.44 -17.30 -2.54
CA GLU A 237 0.03 -16.50 -3.67
C GLU A 237 -0.87 -15.25 -3.73
N PRO A 238 -0.28 -14.04 -3.80
CA PRO A 238 -1.08 -12.84 -3.94
C PRO A 238 -1.99 -13.06 -5.14
N VAL A 239 -3.29 -12.96 -4.91
CA VAL A 239 -4.27 -12.89 -5.98
C VAL A 239 -3.93 -11.61 -6.74
N VAL A 240 -3.07 -11.75 -7.74
CA VAL A 240 -3.02 -10.81 -8.85
C VAL A 240 -4.42 -10.88 -9.44
N ASP A 241 -5.22 -9.86 -9.15
CA ASP A 241 -6.50 -9.70 -9.78
C ASP A 241 -6.31 -9.92 -11.29
N ARG A 242 -7.17 -10.71 -11.92
CA ARG A 242 -7.08 -11.03 -13.36
C ARG A 242 -6.97 -9.77 -14.25
N VAL A 243 -7.34 -8.62 -13.69
CA VAL A 243 -7.21 -7.29 -14.28
C VAL A 243 -5.75 -6.84 -14.38
N ASP A 244 -4.91 -7.14 -13.38
CA ASP A 244 -3.49 -6.75 -13.33
C ASP A 244 -2.61 -7.68 -14.18
N ALA A 245 -2.94 -8.98 -14.25
CA ALA A 245 -2.27 -9.93 -15.14
C ALA A 245 -2.51 -9.59 -16.63
N ALA A 246 -3.76 -9.23 -16.98
CA ALA A 246 -4.10 -8.81 -18.34
C ALA A 246 -3.47 -7.45 -18.72
N ALA A 247 -3.35 -6.52 -17.76
CA ALA A 247 -2.66 -5.26 -17.97
C ALA A 247 -1.15 -5.46 -18.19
N ALA A 248 -0.51 -6.33 -17.40
CA ALA A 248 0.91 -6.66 -17.53
C ALA A 248 1.24 -7.38 -18.85
N GLU A 249 0.34 -8.24 -19.35
CA GLU A 249 0.49 -8.86 -20.68
C GLU A 249 0.32 -7.84 -21.81
N ALA A 250 -0.66 -6.94 -21.72
CA ALA A 250 -0.87 -5.89 -22.72
C ALA A 250 0.30 -4.91 -22.82
N ASP A 251 0.93 -4.56 -21.69
CA ASP A 251 2.09 -3.66 -21.68
C ASP A 251 3.35 -4.36 -22.23
N ARG A 252 3.56 -5.65 -21.92
CA ARG A 252 4.64 -6.45 -22.52
C ARG A 252 4.47 -6.61 -24.03
N GLU A 253 3.24 -6.74 -24.52
CA GLU A 253 2.96 -6.86 -25.95
C GLU A 253 3.17 -5.52 -26.68
N ARG A 254 2.80 -4.39 -26.05
CA ARG A 254 3.09 -3.04 -26.57
C ARG A 254 4.60 -2.78 -26.64
N GLU A 255 5.35 -3.20 -25.63
CA GLU A 255 6.81 -3.02 -25.61
C GLU A 255 7.50 -3.89 -26.68
N ARG A 256 7.01 -5.11 -26.92
CA ARG A 256 7.49 -5.97 -28.02
C ARG A 256 7.21 -5.37 -29.39
N ARG A 257 5.99 -4.88 -29.62
CA ARG A 257 5.63 -4.21 -30.89
C ARG A 257 6.41 -2.92 -31.10
N ALA A 258 6.68 -2.17 -30.04
CA ALA A 258 7.53 -0.98 -30.10
C ALA A 258 8.99 -1.33 -30.46
N LYS A 259 9.51 -2.45 -29.94
CA LYS A 259 10.85 -2.95 -30.29
C LYS A 259 10.90 -3.52 -31.72
N GLU A 260 9.87 -4.22 -32.18
CA GLU A 260 9.79 -4.70 -33.57
C GLU A 260 9.68 -3.54 -34.57
N LEU A 261 8.91 -2.50 -34.25
CA LEU A 261 8.83 -1.29 -35.08
C LEU A 261 10.14 -0.49 -35.06
N ALA A 262 10.87 -0.47 -33.94
CA ALA A 262 12.19 0.13 -33.85
C ALA A 262 13.25 -0.68 -34.64
N GLN A 263 13.19 -2.01 -34.59
CA GLN A 263 14.06 -2.89 -35.37
C GLN A 263 13.75 -2.83 -36.88
N ALA A 264 12.47 -2.74 -37.26
CA ALA A 264 12.06 -2.53 -38.65
C ALA A 264 12.41 -1.12 -39.17
N ALA A 265 12.57 -0.14 -38.29
CA ALA A 265 13.08 1.19 -38.63
C ALA A 265 14.63 1.25 -38.67
N GLU A 266 15.31 0.27 -38.06
CA GLU A 266 16.79 0.15 -38.05
C GLU A 266 17.35 -0.76 -39.15
N GLU A 267 16.53 -1.45 -39.95
CA GLU A 267 17.00 -2.06 -41.21
C GLU A 267 17.05 -0.99 -42.32
N PRO A 268 18.24 -0.49 -42.71
CA PRO A 268 18.34 0.36 -43.87
C PRO A 268 18.08 -0.49 -45.12
N MET A 269 17.23 0.03 -45.99
CA MET A 269 17.18 -0.26 -47.42
C MET A 269 18.58 -0.56 -47.97
N LEU A 270 18.89 -1.85 -48.13
CA LEU A 270 20.08 -2.32 -48.83
C LEU A 270 19.75 -3.63 -49.55
N ALA A 271 18.91 -3.49 -50.56
CA ALA A 271 18.97 -4.22 -51.83
C ALA A 271 18.17 -3.43 -52.89
#